data_AF-A0A285QMS7-F1
#
_entry.id   AF-A0A285QMS7-F1
#
_cell.length_a   1.000
_cell.length_b   1.000
_cell.length_c   1.000
_cell.angle_alpha   90.00
_cell.angle_beta   90.00
_cell.angle_gamma   90.00
#
_symmetry.space_group_name_H-M   'P 1'
#
loop_
_entity.id
_entity.type
_entity.pdbx_description
1 polymer ?
#
loop_
_entity_poly.entity_id
_entity_poly.type
_entity_poly.pdbx_seq_one_letter_code
_entity_poly.pdbx_strand_id
1 'polypeptide(L)'
;MADTVHSLVARVHELLVAQLTHGGAAVVPGIHDVIARATALGPDGTWLAAAGHSTLAGLALAHGRPEEVIHHLDAAVTAGYNDCVALHMPALQPLHHDPRFRALYQRMRITLADLDELLWLHQEMQTMVREAQNATVDNIGRLDTGVSLLPRAPLPTREPHTPGVLITRIDLSAAHTALQQAAVKAEFQRSAGNTSLSLIDDTWDQPRAMRDAWHADDLDTRRQQAAEARAFVERPGAGSMLVPCPPLGSIRYPA
;
A
#
# COMPACT_ATOMS: atom_id res chain seq x y z
N MET A 1 0.21 24.62 -11.58
CA MET A 1 1.12 23.46 -11.55
C MET A 1 0.87 22.58 -10.34
N ALA A 2 0.83 23.13 -9.11
CA ALA A 2 0.48 22.37 -7.90
C ALA A 2 -0.87 21.61 -8.02
N ASP A 3 -1.92 22.27 -8.53
CA ASP A 3 -3.23 21.63 -8.74
C ASP A 3 -3.17 20.46 -9.74
N THR A 4 -2.29 20.55 -10.74
CA THR A 4 -2.10 19.52 -11.76
C THR A 4 -1.35 18.32 -11.20
N VAL A 5 -0.31 18.55 -10.38
CA VAL A 5 0.41 17.50 -9.67
C VAL A 5 -0.50 16.81 -8.66
N HIS A 6 -1.27 17.56 -7.88
CA HIS A 6 -2.23 17.01 -6.92
C HIS A 6 -3.31 16.16 -7.60
N SER A 7 -3.83 16.62 -8.74
CA SER A 7 -4.77 15.85 -9.56
C SER A 7 -4.14 14.54 -10.07
N LEU A 8 -2.88 14.54 -10.48
CA LEU A 8 -2.20 13.32 -10.90
C LEU A 8 -1.91 12.37 -9.73
N VAL A 9 -1.57 12.88 -8.55
CA VAL A 9 -1.44 12.07 -7.32
C VAL A 9 -2.74 11.35 -7.01
N ALA A 10 -3.86 12.09 -7.02
CA ALA A 10 -5.18 11.49 -6.81
C ALA A 10 -5.48 10.43 -7.87
N ARG A 11 -5.12 10.69 -9.14
CA ARG A 11 -5.31 9.73 -10.23
C ARG A 11 -4.48 8.45 -10.05
N VAL A 12 -3.23 8.56 -9.61
CA VAL A 12 -2.39 7.39 -9.27
C VAL A 12 -3.04 6.58 -8.16
N HIS A 13 -3.45 7.25 -7.08
CA HIS A 13 -4.15 6.58 -5.97
C HIS A 13 -5.39 5.82 -6.46
N GLU A 14 -6.27 6.45 -7.25
CA GLU A 14 -7.47 5.80 -7.80
C GLU A 14 -7.15 4.56 -8.63
N LEU A 15 -6.12 4.64 -9.48
CA LEU A 15 -5.71 3.53 -10.34
C LEU A 15 -5.13 2.37 -9.51
N LEU A 16 -4.35 2.68 -8.46
CA LEU A 16 -3.84 1.67 -7.53
C LEU A 16 -4.98 1.00 -6.75
N VAL A 17 -5.94 1.78 -6.23
CA VAL A 17 -7.13 1.24 -5.58
C VAL A 17 -7.88 0.31 -6.53
N ALA A 18 -8.14 0.78 -7.76
CA ALA A 18 -8.84 -0.02 -8.76
C ALA A 18 -8.10 -1.31 -9.11
N GLN A 19 -6.76 -1.28 -9.20
CA GLN A 19 -5.94 -2.47 -9.40
C GLN A 19 -6.12 -3.47 -8.26
N LEU A 20 -6.07 -2.99 -7.01
CA LEU A 20 -6.17 -3.82 -5.81
C LEU A 20 -7.57 -4.43 -5.62
N THR A 21 -8.63 -3.74 -6.06
CA THR A 21 -10.02 -4.18 -5.85
C THR A 21 -10.66 -4.90 -7.05
N HIS A 22 -10.23 -4.60 -8.28
CA HIS A 22 -10.87 -5.11 -9.51
C HIS A 22 -9.93 -5.92 -10.42
N GLY A 23 -8.63 -5.98 -10.11
CA GLY A 23 -7.62 -6.67 -10.92
C GLY A 23 -6.92 -5.77 -11.96
N GLY A 24 -5.71 -6.17 -12.36
CA GLY A 24 -4.72 -5.26 -12.95
C GLY A 24 -4.84 -4.89 -14.43
N ALA A 25 -5.53 -5.67 -15.26
CA ALA A 25 -5.51 -5.43 -16.71
C ALA A 25 -6.23 -4.13 -17.14
N ALA A 26 -7.28 -3.73 -16.42
CA ALA A 26 -8.10 -2.56 -16.78
C ALA A 26 -7.43 -1.21 -16.47
N VAL A 27 -6.41 -1.18 -15.60
CA VAL A 27 -5.78 0.07 -15.15
C VAL A 27 -4.60 0.52 -16.03
N VAL A 28 -4.03 -0.39 -16.82
CA VAL A 28 -2.81 -0.15 -17.61
C VAL A 28 -2.91 1.10 -18.51
N PRO A 29 -3.99 1.33 -19.28
CA PRO A 29 -4.10 2.54 -20.10
C PRO A 29 -4.09 3.83 -19.25
N GLY A 30 -4.71 3.79 -18.07
CA GLY A 30 -4.71 4.91 -17.13
C GLY A 30 -3.34 5.21 -16.56
N ILE A 31 -2.54 4.18 -16.30
CA ILE A 31 -1.16 4.35 -15.83
C ILE A 31 -0.27 4.97 -16.92
N HIS A 32 -0.44 4.54 -18.18
CA HIS A 32 0.26 5.19 -19.30
C HIS A 32 -0.13 6.66 -19.48
N ASP A 33 -1.41 7.02 -19.32
CA ASP A 33 -1.86 8.42 -19.32
C ASP A 33 -1.17 9.23 -18.22
N VAL A 34 -1.11 8.70 -17.00
CA VAL A 34 -0.40 9.35 -15.88
C VAL A 34 1.06 9.57 -16.24
N ILE A 35 1.77 8.56 -16.75
CA ILE A 35 3.19 8.68 -17.12
C ILE A 35 3.38 9.78 -18.17
N ALA A 36 2.55 9.80 -19.21
CA ALA A 36 2.64 10.81 -20.28
C ALA A 36 2.42 12.23 -19.74
N ARG A 37 1.38 12.43 -18.94
CA ARG A 37 1.06 13.73 -18.34
C ARG A 37 2.11 14.18 -17.33
N ALA A 38 2.59 13.26 -16.49
CA ALA A 38 3.65 13.51 -15.52
C ALA A 38 4.97 13.91 -16.21
N THR A 39 5.33 13.22 -17.30
CA THR A 39 6.51 13.54 -18.11
C THR A 39 6.39 14.94 -18.73
N ALA A 40 5.20 15.32 -19.21
CA ALA A 40 4.95 16.64 -19.78
C ALA A 40 5.06 17.79 -18.76
N LEU A 41 4.97 17.51 -17.45
CA LEU A 41 5.21 18.49 -16.38
C LEU A 41 6.70 18.70 -16.09
N GLY A 42 7.59 17.91 -16.69
CA GLY A 42 9.03 18.03 -16.49
C GLY A 42 9.47 17.59 -15.09
N PRO A 43 10.43 18.31 -14.46
CA PRO A 43 11.00 17.92 -13.16
C PRO A 43 9.94 17.72 -12.06
N ASP A 44 8.92 18.58 -12.02
CA ASP A 44 7.87 18.55 -11.00
C ASP A 44 7.00 17.28 -11.05
N GLY A 45 6.85 16.68 -12.23
CA GLY A 45 6.09 15.45 -12.45
C GLY A 45 6.94 14.19 -12.53
N THR A 46 8.28 14.30 -12.52
CA THR A 46 9.16 13.15 -12.80
C THR A 46 8.97 12.00 -11.81
N TRP A 47 8.73 12.30 -10.54
CA TRP A 47 8.47 11.28 -9.53
C TRP A 47 7.13 10.53 -9.74
N LEU A 48 6.13 11.18 -10.34
CA LEU A 48 4.86 10.53 -10.72
C LEU A 48 5.03 9.62 -11.94
N ALA A 49 5.92 9.97 -12.86
CA ALA A 49 6.31 9.07 -13.95
C ALA A 49 7.04 7.85 -13.39
N ALA A 50 7.93 8.03 -12.41
CA ALA A 50 8.54 6.93 -11.66
C ALA A 50 7.48 6.04 -10.98
N ALA A 51 6.48 6.64 -10.32
CA ALA A 51 5.37 5.92 -9.69
C ALA A 51 4.59 5.07 -10.72
N GLY A 52 4.23 5.65 -11.86
CA GLY A 52 3.52 4.91 -12.91
C GLY A 52 4.35 3.74 -13.44
N HIS A 53 5.65 3.94 -13.67
CA HIS A 53 6.54 2.86 -14.10
C HIS A 53 6.72 1.77 -13.03
N SER A 54 6.83 2.11 -11.74
CA SER A 54 6.88 1.09 -10.68
C SER A 54 5.57 0.31 -10.59
N THR A 55 4.41 0.95 -10.80
CA THR A 55 3.11 0.25 -10.89
C THR A 55 3.07 -0.72 -12.07
N LEU A 56 3.51 -0.30 -13.27
CA LEU A 56 3.57 -1.19 -14.44
C LEU A 56 4.53 -2.37 -14.21
N ALA A 57 5.65 -2.15 -13.52
CA ALA A 57 6.55 -3.23 -13.12
C ALA A 57 5.85 -4.23 -12.19
N GLY A 58 5.09 -3.75 -11.20
CA GLY A 58 4.30 -4.61 -10.30
C GLY A 58 3.24 -5.42 -11.05
N LEU A 59 2.57 -4.82 -12.04
CA LEU A 59 1.61 -5.51 -12.90
C LEU A 59 2.28 -6.58 -13.77
N ALA A 60 3.41 -6.25 -14.40
CA ALA A 60 4.20 -7.21 -15.18
C ALA A 60 4.68 -8.38 -14.32
N LEU A 61 5.06 -8.12 -13.06
CA LEU A 61 5.47 -9.13 -12.11
C LEU A 61 4.32 -10.08 -11.76
N ALA A 62 3.13 -9.54 -11.49
CA ALA A 62 1.92 -10.33 -11.23
C ALA A 62 1.52 -11.23 -12.42
N HIS A 63 1.90 -10.84 -13.65
CA HIS A 63 1.67 -11.61 -14.87
C HIS A 63 2.85 -12.52 -15.27
N GLY A 64 3.91 -12.59 -14.48
CA GLY A 64 5.07 -13.43 -14.76
C GLY A 64 5.86 -12.99 -16.01
N ARG A 65 5.95 -11.68 -16.25
CA ARG A 65 6.62 -11.08 -17.43
C ARG A 65 7.92 -10.40 -17.04
N PRO A 66 9.01 -11.15 -16.77
CA PRO A 66 10.24 -10.60 -16.17
C PRO A 66 10.93 -9.53 -17.02
N GLU A 67 10.84 -9.63 -18.35
CA GLU A 67 11.39 -8.64 -19.28
C GLU A 67 10.68 -7.29 -19.15
N GLU A 68 9.34 -7.30 -19.05
CA GLU A 68 8.54 -6.09 -18.83
C GLU A 68 8.79 -5.50 -17.43
N VAL A 69 9.01 -6.34 -16.42
CA VAL A 69 9.41 -5.89 -15.06
C VAL A 69 10.70 -5.09 -15.11
N ILE A 70 11.75 -5.66 -15.73
CA ILE A 70 13.06 -5.00 -15.81
C ILE A 70 12.95 -3.70 -16.63
N HIS A 71 12.24 -3.72 -17.75
CA HIS A 71 12.02 -2.53 -18.57
C HIS A 71 11.37 -1.39 -17.78
N HIS A 72 10.29 -1.68 -17.06
CA HIS A 72 9.58 -0.66 -16.28
C HIS A 72 10.35 -0.21 -15.04
N LEU A 73 11.05 -1.11 -14.33
CA LEU A 73 11.91 -0.72 -13.21
C LEU A 73 13.09 0.15 -13.67
N ASP A 74 13.68 -0.13 -14.83
CA ASP A 74 14.77 0.67 -15.37
C ASP A 74 14.31 2.11 -15.67
N ALA A 75 13.12 2.25 -16.26
CA ALA A 75 12.48 3.54 -16.49
C ALA A 75 12.14 4.27 -15.18
N ALA A 76 11.61 3.54 -14.19
CA ALA A 76 11.29 4.10 -12.87
C ALA A 76 12.55 4.64 -12.17
N VAL A 77 13.63 3.85 -12.12
CA VAL A 77 14.91 4.26 -11.50
C VAL A 77 15.53 5.44 -12.24
N THR A 78 15.42 5.47 -13.58
CA THR A 78 15.87 6.61 -14.39
C THR A 78 15.08 7.90 -14.04
N ALA A 79 13.80 7.76 -13.69
CA ALA A 79 12.95 8.84 -13.18
C ALA A 79 13.09 9.08 -11.66
N GLY A 80 14.10 8.50 -10.99
CA GLY A 80 14.41 8.75 -9.59
C GLY A 80 13.72 7.83 -8.58
N TYR A 81 13.08 6.74 -9.02
CA TYR A 81 12.60 5.68 -8.12
C TYR A 81 13.76 5.08 -7.34
N ASN A 82 13.62 5.07 -6.02
CA ASN A 82 14.69 4.62 -5.12
C ASN A 82 14.18 3.78 -3.94
N ASP A 83 12.98 3.23 -4.03
CA ASP A 83 12.48 2.28 -3.04
C ASP A 83 13.17 0.91 -3.19
N CYS A 84 14.32 0.82 -2.54
CA CYS A 84 15.14 -0.38 -2.55
C CYS A 84 14.57 -1.50 -1.67
N VAL A 85 13.63 -1.20 -0.76
CA VAL A 85 12.98 -2.20 0.10
C VAL A 85 12.04 -3.05 -0.76
N ALA A 86 11.23 -2.42 -1.62
CA ALA A 86 10.37 -3.13 -2.57
C ALA A 86 11.13 -4.15 -3.43
N LEU A 87 12.35 -3.82 -3.86
CA LEU A 87 13.18 -4.71 -4.69
C LEU A 87 13.73 -5.95 -3.96
N HIS A 88 13.51 -6.05 -2.65
CA HIS A 88 13.80 -7.24 -1.84
C HIS A 88 12.57 -8.12 -1.59
N MET A 89 11.40 -7.77 -2.14
CA MET A 89 10.22 -8.63 -2.01
C MET A 89 10.51 -10.04 -2.58
N PRO A 90 9.96 -11.11 -1.98
CA PRO A 90 10.23 -12.49 -2.42
C PRO A 90 9.96 -12.72 -3.91
N ALA A 91 8.94 -12.07 -4.48
CA ALA A 91 8.59 -12.21 -5.89
C ALA A 91 9.66 -11.67 -6.86
N LEU A 92 10.50 -10.71 -6.42
CA LEU A 92 11.59 -10.15 -7.23
C LEU A 92 12.93 -10.88 -7.02
N GLN A 93 13.04 -11.77 -6.02
CA GLN A 93 14.26 -12.52 -5.74
C GLN A 93 14.82 -13.28 -6.96
N PRO A 94 14.00 -13.91 -7.85
CA PRO A 94 14.53 -14.55 -9.05
C PRO A 94 15.28 -13.60 -9.99
N LEU A 95 14.95 -12.30 -9.98
CA LEU A 95 15.60 -11.29 -10.81
C LEU A 95 16.94 -10.82 -10.24
N HIS A 96 17.29 -11.16 -8.99
CA HIS A 96 18.54 -10.72 -8.36
C HIS A 96 19.80 -11.25 -9.06
N HIS A 97 19.67 -12.29 -9.88
CA HIS A 97 20.77 -12.82 -10.70
C HIS A 97 20.88 -12.18 -12.09
N ASP A 98 19.87 -11.44 -12.53
CA ASP A 98 19.89 -10.75 -13.82
C ASP A 98 20.84 -9.53 -13.75
N PRO A 99 21.84 -9.42 -14.64
CA PRO A 99 22.78 -8.31 -14.63
C PRO A 99 22.10 -6.95 -14.86
N ARG A 100 20.98 -6.90 -15.60
CA ARG A 100 20.21 -5.66 -15.85
C ARG A 100 19.51 -5.20 -14.58
N PHE A 101 18.92 -6.13 -13.83
CA PHE A 101 18.31 -5.84 -12.54
C PHE A 101 19.34 -5.37 -11.49
N ARG A 102 20.54 -5.97 -11.49
CA ARG A 102 21.65 -5.49 -10.64
C ARG A 102 22.10 -4.09 -11.03
N ALA A 103 22.23 -3.83 -12.33
CA ALA A 103 22.66 -2.54 -12.85
C ALA A 103 21.67 -1.42 -12.48
N LEU A 104 20.35 -1.64 -12.61
CA LEU A 104 19.37 -0.66 -12.17
C LEU A 104 19.41 -0.45 -10.65
N TYR A 105 19.54 -1.51 -9.86
CA TYR A 105 19.60 -1.42 -8.39
C TYR A 105 20.80 -0.57 -7.92
N GLN A 106 21.97 -0.76 -8.55
CA GLN A 106 23.20 -0.03 -8.21
C GLN A 106 23.13 1.48 -8.48
N ARG A 107 22.18 1.93 -9.31
CA ARG A 107 21.96 3.37 -9.58
C ARG A 107 21.15 4.06 -8.49
N MET A 108 20.39 3.31 -7.69
CA MET A 108 19.52 3.88 -6.66
C MET A 108 20.35 4.52 -5.54
N ARG A 109 19.86 5.66 -5.05
CA ARG A 109 20.44 6.42 -3.94
C ARG A 109 19.37 6.73 -2.93
N ILE A 110 19.69 6.63 -1.65
CA ILE A 110 18.73 6.81 -0.56
C ILE A 110 19.40 7.48 0.63
N THR A 111 18.62 8.18 1.44
CA THR A 111 19.05 8.70 2.74
C THR A 111 18.74 7.68 3.84
N LEU A 112 19.40 7.77 4.99
CA LEU A 112 19.09 6.87 6.11
C LEU A 112 17.65 7.09 6.61
N ALA A 113 17.20 8.35 6.68
CA ALA A 113 15.85 8.71 7.11
C ALA A 113 14.78 8.11 6.19
N ASP A 114 15.00 8.18 4.87
CA ASP A 114 14.06 7.62 3.89
C ASP A 114 14.07 6.09 3.89
N LEU A 115 15.24 5.45 4.12
CA LEU A 115 15.31 3.99 4.26
C LEU A 115 14.53 3.50 5.49
N ASP A 116 14.69 4.18 6.63
CA ASP A 116 13.93 3.87 7.85
C ASP A 116 12.41 3.99 7.59
N GLU A 117 11.99 5.03 6.85
CA GLU A 117 10.57 5.20 6.51
C GLU A 117 10.07 4.16 5.52
N LEU A 118 10.81 3.82 4.47
CA LEU A 118 10.41 2.78 3.53
C LEU A 118 10.24 1.43 4.23
N LEU A 119 11.16 1.07 5.13
CA LEU A 119 11.04 -0.15 5.94
C LEU A 119 9.75 -0.14 6.76
N TRP A 120 9.43 1.00 7.37
CA TRP A 120 8.17 1.17 8.10
C TRP A 120 6.95 1.06 7.19
N LEU A 121 6.94 1.74 6.04
CA LEU A 121 5.82 1.72 5.09
C LEU A 121 5.52 0.29 4.59
N HIS A 122 6.55 -0.46 4.23
CA HIS A 122 6.40 -1.86 3.84
C HIS A 122 5.92 -2.76 4.98
N GLN A 123 6.43 -2.56 6.20
CA GLN A 123 5.96 -3.28 7.37
C GLN A 123 4.49 -2.98 7.69
N GLU A 124 4.06 -1.72 7.55
CA GLU A 124 2.68 -1.33 7.80
C GLU A 124 1.76 -1.93 6.74
N MET A 125 2.13 -1.92 5.46
CA MET A 125 1.37 -2.63 4.41
C MET A 125 1.14 -4.11 4.75
N GLN A 126 2.17 -4.83 5.23
CA GLN A 126 2.01 -6.25 5.64
C GLN A 126 1.12 -6.39 6.88
N THR A 127 1.29 -5.50 7.86
CA THR A 127 0.51 -5.52 9.12
C THR A 127 -0.97 -5.32 8.84
N MET A 128 -1.30 -4.39 7.95
CA MET A 128 -2.67 -4.13 7.55
C MET A 128 -3.34 -5.28 6.81
N VAL A 129 -2.62 -5.96 5.91
CA VAL A 129 -3.17 -7.14 5.24
C VAL A 129 -3.51 -8.22 6.28
N ARG A 130 -2.65 -8.44 7.28
CA ARG A 130 -2.94 -9.35 8.39
C ARG A 130 -4.11 -8.88 9.25
N GLU A 131 -4.15 -7.61 9.62
CA GLU A 131 -5.24 -7.07 10.44
C GLU A 131 -6.59 -7.16 9.70
N ALA A 132 -6.62 -6.94 8.38
CA ALA A 132 -7.80 -7.13 7.55
C ALA A 132 -8.25 -8.61 7.49
N GLN A 133 -7.30 -9.54 7.37
CA GLN A 133 -7.58 -10.98 7.43
C GLN A 133 -8.14 -11.39 8.79
N ASN A 134 -7.52 -10.93 9.89
CA ASN A 134 -7.97 -11.22 11.24
C ASN A 134 -9.36 -10.64 11.50
N ALA A 135 -9.63 -9.39 11.08
CA ALA A 135 -10.96 -8.79 11.19
C ALA A 135 -12.02 -9.59 10.43
N THR A 136 -11.67 -10.11 9.24
CA THR A 136 -12.57 -10.98 8.46
C THR A 136 -12.90 -12.26 9.23
N VAL A 137 -11.92 -12.86 9.92
CA VAL A 137 -12.12 -14.06 10.74
C VAL A 137 -12.96 -13.78 11.98
N ASP A 138 -12.69 -12.69 12.70
CA ASP A 138 -13.42 -12.31 13.92
C ASP A 138 -14.91 -12.01 13.65
N ASN A 139 -15.23 -11.62 12.41
CA ASN A 139 -16.59 -11.32 11.99
C ASN A 139 -17.43 -12.56 11.64
N ILE A 140 -16.82 -13.75 11.58
CA ILE A 140 -17.54 -14.99 11.28
C ILE A 140 -18.47 -15.33 12.45
N GLY A 141 -19.77 -15.46 12.16
CA GLY A 141 -20.78 -15.84 13.15
C GLY A 141 -21.17 -14.73 14.13
N ARG A 142 -20.71 -13.50 13.88
CA ARG A 142 -21.04 -12.30 14.65
C ARG A 142 -22.47 -11.85 14.33
N LEU A 143 -23.31 -11.69 15.37
CA LEU A 143 -24.75 -11.42 15.22
C LEU A 143 -25.12 -9.94 15.26
N ASP A 144 -24.28 -8.98 15.61
CA ASP A 144 -24.68 -7.57 15.55
C ASP A 144 -24.92 -7.07 14.10
N THR A 145 -25.40 -5.84 13.95
CA THR A 145 -25.56 -5.15 12.65
C THR A 145 -24.58 -4.00 12.45
N GLY A 146 -23.61 -3.84 13.35
CA GLY A 146 -22.57 -2.81 13.33
C GLY A 146 -21.54 -3.05 12.22
N VAL A 147 -20.74 -2.03 11.94
CA VAL A 147 -19.68 -2.06 10.94
C VAL A 147 -18.35 -1.76 11.62
N SER A 148 -17.45 -2.72 11.64
CA SER A 148 -16.08 -2.53 12.12
C SER A 148 -15.20 -2.01 10.99
N LEU A 149 -14.58 -0.85 11.18
CA LEU A 149 -13.61 -0.30 10.24
C LEU A 149 -12.22 -0.84 10.52
N LEU A 150 -11.37 -0.92 9.50
CA LEU A 150 -9.97 -1.31 9.71
C LEU A 150 -9.19 -0.15 10.34
N PRO A 151 -8.32 -0.43 11.32
CA PRO A 151 -7.50 0.60 11.94
C PRO A 151 -6.51 1.17 10.93
N ARG A 152 -6.02 2.39 11.18
CA ARG A 152 -5.06 3.07 10.30
C ARG A 152 -3.97 3.74 11.10
N ALA A 153 -2.72 3.37 10.83
CA ALA A 153 -1.59 4.15 11.32
C ALA A 153 -1.55 5.51 10.62
N PRO A 154 -1.25 6.60 11.34
CA PRO A 154 -1.03 7.92 10.73
C PRO A 154 0.10 7.87 9.71
N LEU A 155 -0.13 8.44 8.52
CA LEU A 155 0.92 8.57 7.52
C LEU A 155 2.00 9.56 8.00
N PRO A 156 3.29 9.28 7.73
CA PRO A 156 4.36 10.20 8.07
C PRO A 156 4.17 11.54 7.36
N THR A 157 4.35 12.65 8.09
CA THR A 157 4.16 14.02 7.58
C THR A 157 5.46 14.74 7.25
N ARG A 158 6.61 14.16 7.62
CA ARG A 158 7.92 14.75 7.29
C ARG A 158 8.10 14.86 5.77
N GLU A 159 8.88 15.83 5.36
CA GLU A 159 9.31 15.97 3.97
C GLU A 159 10.37 14.90 3.67
N PRO A 160 10.14 14.01 2.68
CA PRO A 160 11.13 13.01 2.30
C PRO A 160 12.25 13.63 1.47
N HIS A 161 13.45 13.05 1.55
CA HIS A 161 14.59 13.51 0.75
C HIS A 161 14.61 12.86 -0.64
N THR A 162 13.80 11.83 -0.86
CA THR A 162 13.79 11.06 -2.09
C THR A 162 12.39 10.68 -2.57
N PRO A 163 12.18 10.56 -3.89
CA PRO A 163 10.88 10.29 -4.48
C PRO A 163 10.23 8.97 -4.05
N GLY A 164 11.01 7.93 -3.79
CA GLY A 164 10.51 6.59 -3.44
C GLY A 164 9.58 6.62 -2.24
N VAL A 165 9.89 7.43 -1.22
CA VAL A 165 9.01 7.57 -0.04
C VAL A 165 7.64 8.13 -0.41
N LEU A 166 7.56 9.14 -1.30
CA LEU A 166 6.28 9.69 -1.75
C LEU A 166 5.45 8.63 -2.49
N ILE A 167 6.11 7.84 -3.33
CA ILE A 167 5.50 6.76 -4.09
C ILE A 167 4.93 5.70 -3.14
N THR A 168 5.76 5.20 -2.21
CA THR A 168 5.35 4.16 -1.27
C THR A 168 4.30 4.64 -0.26
N ARG A 169 4.26 5.94 0.08
CA ARG A 169 3.13 6.54 0.85
C ARG A 169 1.81 6.49 0.08
N ILE A 170 1.83 6.73 -1.24
CA ILE A 170 0.63 6.59 -2.09
C ILE A 170 0.22 5.12 -2.14
N ASP A 171 1.17 4.20 -2.30
CA ASP A 171 0.89 2.75 -2.30
C ASP A 171 0.23 2.31 -1.00
N LEU A 172 0.78 2.71 0.15
CA LEU A 172 0.19 2.44 1.47
C LEU A 172 -1.23 3.04 1.56
N SER A 173 -1.40 4.31 1.18
CA SER A 173 -2.71 4.96 1.19
C SER A 173 -3.73 4.25 0.29
N ALA A 174 -3.33 3.80 -0.90
CA ALA A 174 -4.19 3.03 -1.80
C ALA A 174 -4.54 1.65 -1.22
N ALA A 175 -3.58 0.96 -0.58
CA ALA A 175 -3.82 -0.28 0.14
C ALA A 175 -4.81 -0.10 1.30
N HIS A 176 -4.69 0.99 2.07
CA HIS A 176 -5.68 1.36 3.11
C HIS A 176 -7.08 1.47 2.52
N THR A 177 -7.23 2.22 1.43
CA THR A 177 -8.52 2.43 0.79
C THR A 177 -9.10 1.13 0.26
N ALA A 178 -8.31 0.32 -0.44
CA ALA A 178 -8.74 -0.95 -1.01
C ALA A 178 -9.18 -1.95 0.06
N LEU A 179 -8.38 -2.14 1.11
CA LEU A 179 -8.72 -3.03 2.23
C LEU A 179 -9.95 -2.53 2.98
N GLN A 180 -10.09 -1.22 3.19
CA GLN A 180 -11.27 -0.65 3.83
C GLN A 180 -12.54 -0.91 3.00
N GLN A 181 -12.49 -0.73 1.69
CA GLN A 181 -13.63 -1.01 0.80
C GLN A 181 -14.04 -2.49 0.88
N ALA A 182 -13.06 -3.40 0.91
CA ALA A 182 -13.32 -4.83 1.07
C ALA A 182 -13.97 -5.15 2.42
N ALA A 183 -13.43 -4.60 3.52
CA ALA A 183 -13.97 -4.82 4.87
C ALA A 183 -15.40 -4.28 5.01
N VAL A 184 -15.65 -3.05 4.56
CA VAL A 184 -16.98 -2.42 4.62
C VAL A 184 -18.00 -3.21 3.81
N LYS A 185 -17.61 -3.69 2.62
CA LYS A 185 -18.48 -4.54 1.79
C LYS A 185 -18.86 -5.83 2.52
N ALA A 186 -17.90 -6.50 3.16
CA ALA A 186 -18.15 -7.73 3.91
C ALA A 186 -19.07 -7.48 5.12
N GLU A 187 -18.86 -6.39 5.85
CA GLU A 187 -19.69 -6.00 7.00
C GLU A 187 -21.14 -5.71 6.60
N PHE A 188 -21.36 -4.98 5.49
CA PHE A 188 -22.71 -4.75 5.00
C PHE A 188 -23.42 -6.04 4.59
N GLN A 189 -22.71 -6.99 3.97
CA GLN A 189 -23.28 -8.29 3.63
C GLN A 189 -23.69 -9.08 4.89
N ARG A 190 -22.83 -9.08 5.91
CA ARG A 190 -23.12 -9.72 7.21
C ARG A 190 -24.32 -9.07 7.91
N SER A 191 -24.29 -7.75 8.04
CA SER A 191 -25.36 -6.97 8.69
C SER A 191 -26.72 -7.12 7.99
N ALA A 192 -26.73 -7.14 6.66
CA ALA A 192 -27.96 -7.38 5.89
C ALA A 192 -28.48 -8.83 6.07
N GLY A 193 -27.60 -9.82 6.10
CA GLY A 193 -27.97 -11.22 6.36
C GLY A 193 -28.60 -11.39 7.75
N ASN A 194 -27.98 -10.77 8.76
CA ASN A 194 -28.46 -10.70 10.12
C ASN A 194 -29.84 -10.03 10.23
N THR A 195 -30.01 -8.86 9.61
CA THR A 195 -31.31 -8.17 9.55
C THR A 195 -32.39 -9.04 8.92
N SER A 196 -32.05 -9.78 7.85
CA SER A 196 -32.99 -10.67 7.16
C SER A 196 -33.44 -11.84 8.04
N LEU A 197 -32.53 -12.44 8.81
CA LEU A 197 -32.86 -13.50 9.76
C LEU A 197 -33.84 -13.02 10.84
N SER A 198 -33.64 -11.81 11.35
CA SER A 198 -34.56 -11.20 12.33
C SER A 198 -35.99 -11.03 11.79
N LEU A 199 -36.16 -10.77 10.48
CA LEU A 199 -37.48 -10.55 9.87
C LEU A 199 -38.24 -11.85 9.55
N ILE A 200 -37.54 -12.98 9.39
CA ILE A 200 -38.13 -14.23 8.90
C ILE A 200 -38.63 -15.11 10.03
N ASP A 201 -37.85 -15.27 11.10
CA ASP A 201 -38.07 -16.36 12.08
C ASP A 201 -38.23 -15.87 13.53
N ASP A 202 -38.06 -14.57 13.80
CA ASP A 202 -38.12 -13.96 15.15
C ASP A 202 -37.21 -14.66 16.20
N THR A 203 -36.29 -15.53 15.75
CA THR A 203 -35.31 -16.27 16.54
C THR A 203 -34.03 -15.46 16.80
N TRP A 204 -34.12 -14.14 16.67
CA TRP A 204 -32.99 -13.23 16.82
C TRP A 204 -32.50 -13.20 18.27
N ASP A 205 -31.31 -13.72 18.53
CA ASP A 205 -30.66 -13.68 19.85
C ASP A 205 -30.12 -12.27 20.15
N GLN A 206 -31.04 -11.38 20.53
CA GLN A 206 -30.73 -9.99 20.87
C GLN A 206 -29.69 -9.86 21.99
N PRO A 207 -29.73 -10.64 23.09
CA PRO A 207 -28.67 -10.59 24.10
C PRO A 207 -27.27 -10.94 23.55
N ARG A 208 -27.17 -11.91 22.64
CA ARG A 208 -25.89 -12.21 21.98
C ARG A 208 -25.48 -11.11 21.02
N ALA A 209 -26.38 -10.58 20.20
CA ALA A 209 -26.07 -9.48 19.29
C ALA A 209 -25.51 -8.25 20.03
N MET A 210 -26.03 -7.92 21.23
CA MET A 210 -25.47 -6.84 22.05
C MET A 210 -24.06 -7.15 22.57
N ARG A 211 -23.79 -8.38 22.99
CA ARG A 211 -22.44 -8.79 23.43
C ARG A 211 -21.45 -8.75 22.28
N ASP A 212 -21.86 -9.22 21.11
CA ASP A 212 -21.03 -9.21 19.90
C ASP A 212 -20.69 -7.78 19.50
N ALA A 213 -21.65 -6.83 19.58
CA ALA A 213 -21.42 -5.41 19.31
C ALA A 213 -20.39 -4.80 20.28
N TRP A 214 -20.56 -5.01 21.59
CA TRP A 214 -19.58 -4.48 22.58
C TRP A 214 -18.20 -5.09 22.43
N HIS A 215 -18.13 -6.38 22.10
CA HIS A 215 -16.86 -7.05 21.84
C HIS A 215 -16.16 -6.47 20.61
N ALA A 216 -16.91 -6.19 19.54
CA ALA A 216 -16.40 -5.54 18.34
C ALA A 216 -15.87 -4.13 18.64
N ASP A 217 -16.63 -3.31 19.37
CA ASP A 217 -16.21 -1.94 19.73
C ASP A 217 -14.90 -1.93 20.55
N ASP A 218 -14.75 -2.86 21.49
CA ASP A 218 -13.53 -3.01 22.30
C ASP A 218 -12.34 -3.47 21.44
N LEU A 219 -12.55 -4.42 20.53
CA LEU A 219 -11.52 -4.87 19.60
C LEU A 219 -11.09 -3.74 18.66
N ASP A 220 -12.04 -2.97 18.11
CA ASP A 220 -11.76 -1.87 17.20
C ASP A 220 -11.00 -0.74 17.90
N THR A 221 -11.36 -0.44 19.15
CA THR A 221 -10.62 0.52 19.99
C THR A 221 -9.18 0.07 20.21
N ARG A 222 -8.97 -1.20 20.58
CA ARG A 222 -7.62 -1.76 20.80
C ARG A 222 -6.78 -1.76 19.53
N ARG A 223 -7.39 -2.10 18.39
CA ARG A 223 -6.75 -2.08 17.06
C ARG A 223 -6.32 -0.67 16.67
N GLN A 224 -7.19 0.31 16.86
CA GLN A 224 -6.89 1.70 16.54
C GLN A 224 -5.73 2.23 17.40
N GLN A 225 -5.75 1.98 18.71
CA GLN A 225 -4.64 2.34 19.60
C GLN A 225 -3.33 1.65 19.21
N ALA A 226 -3.38 0.39 18.81
CA ALA A 226 -2.21 -0.35 18.35
C ALA A 226 -1.65 0.25 17.05
N ALA A 227 -2.50 0.69 16.12
CA ALA A 227 -2.08 1.34 14.88
C ALA A 227 -1.47 2.72 15.14
N GLU A 228 -2.05 3.51 16.03
CA GLU A 228 -1.50 4.80 16.46
C GLU A 228 -0.14 4.65 17.16
N ALA A 229 0.01 3.63 18.01
CA ALA A 229 1.27 3.34 18.69
C ALA A 229 2.40 2.92 17.72
N ARG A 230 2.05 2.46 16.50
CA ARG A 230 3.00 2.14 15.44
C ARG A 230 3.30 3.32 14.52
N ALA A 231 2.74 4.51 14.75
CA ALA A 231 3.01 5.68 13.91
C ALA A 231 4.53 5.88 13.72
N PHE A 232 4.93 6.21 12.50
CA PHE A 232 6.34 6.43 12.18
C PHE A 232 6.91 7.59 13.02
N VAL A 233 8.07 7.35 13.63
CA VAL A 233 8.85 8.35 14.33
C VAL A 233 10.23 8.41 13.69
N GLU A 234 10.59 9.58 13.18
CA GLU A 234 11.90 9.80 12.59
C GLU A 234 13.01 9.64 13.64
N ARG A 235 14.04 8.87 13.30
CA ARG A 235 15.20 8.69 14.16
C ARG A 235 15.97 10.01 14.26
N PRO A 236 16.21 10.56 15.47
CA PRO A 236 17.01 11.78 15.62
C PRO A 236 18.39 11.62 15.00
N GLY A 237 18.81 12.60 14.21
CA GLY A 237 20.13 12.60 13.56
C GLY A 237 20.26 11.66 12.35
N ALA A 238 19.15 11.12 11.83
CA ALA A 238 19.16 10.46 10.54
C ALA A 238 19.62 11.47 9.46
N GLY A 239 20.75 11.17 8.81
CA GLY A 239 21.36 12.10 7.86
C GLY A 239 20.57 12.22 6.56
N SER A 240 20.65 13.40 5.93
CA SER A 240 20.11 13.70 4.59
C SER A 240 21.07 13.36 3.44
N MET A 241 22.23 12.78 3.75
CA MET A 241 23.23 12.41 2.75
C MET A 241 22.72 11.24 1.90
N LEU A 242 22.70 11.43 0.58
CA LEU A 242 22.39 10.37 -0.38
C LEU A 242 23.56 9.39 -0.46
N VAL A 243 23.29 8.13 -0.16
CA VAL A 243 24.24 7.01 -0.26
C VAL A 243 23.68 5.93 -1.18
N PRO A 244 24.52 5.04 -1.74
CA PRO A 244 24.03 3.83 -2.40
C PRO A 244 23.08 3.05 -1.48
N CYS A 245 22.03 2.47 -2.05
CA CYS A 245 21.18 1.58 -1.30
C CYS A 245 22.00 0.40 -0.70
N PRO A 246 21.55 -0.18 0.42
CA PRO A 246 22.18 -1.38 0.98
C PRO A 246 22.38 -2.46 -0.09
N PRO A 247 23.38 -3.35 0.00
CA PRO A 247 23.63 -4.35 -1.02
C PRO A 247 22.38 -5.16 -1.39
N LEU A 248 22.19 -5.48 -2.68
CA LEU A 248 21.05 -6.28 -3.10
C LEU A 248 21.06 -7.65 -2.39
N GLY A 249 19.92 -8.03 -1.82
CA GLY A 249 19.77 -9.23 -1.00
C GLY A 249 20.12 -9.05 0.48
N SER A 250 20.59 -7.87 0.91
CA SER A 250 20.93 -7.61 2.32
C SER A 250 19.74 -7.17 3.17
N ILE A 251 18.70 -6.61 2.55
CA ILE A 251 17.49 -6.21 3.27
C ILE A 251 16.56 -7.42 3.39
N ARG A 252 16.22 -7.78 4.62
CA ARG A 252 15.12 -8.73 4.87
C ARG A 252 13.81 -7.98 4.66
N TYR A 253 13.05 -8.37 3.64
CA TYR A 253 11.74 -7.77 3.40
C TYR A 253 10.83 -7.94 4.63
N PRO A 254 10.11 -6.89 5.05
CA PRO A 254 9.17 -6.95 6.17
C PRO A 254 8.18 -8.11 5.99
N ALA A 255 8.00 -8.89 7.05
CA ALA A 255 7.12 -10.04 7.05
C ALA A 255 5.73 -9.68 7.55
#